data_AF-A0A9R1V7D9-F1
#
_entry.id   AF-A0A9R1V7D9-F1
#
_cell.length_a   1.000
_cell.length_b   1.000
_cell.length_c   1.000
_cell.angle_alpha   90.00
_cell.angle_beta   90.00
_cell.angle_gamma   90.00
#
_symmetry.space_group_name_H-M   'P 1'
#
loop_
_entity.id
_entity.type
_entity.pdbx_description
1 polymer ?
#
loop_
_entity_poly.entity_id
_entity_poly.type
_entity_poly.pdbx_seq_one_letter_code
_entity_poly.pdbx_strand_id
1 'polypeptide(L)'
;MSSNTDETVKRARELMELGVYPMVLMSQMATLIMDIIAGTYQVIEASADSLFDVTEAEIERLKHALKILSESEKQLRLSSERSTWFTSTLLQLGSVPSADPTPSGSSRAGSYTSRLVCI
;
A
#
# COMPACT_ATOMS: atom_id res chain seq x y z
N MET A 1 3.71 -13.79 -8.17
CA MET A 1 4.51 -12.59 -8.49
C MET A 1 4.39 -11.59 -7.33
N SER A 2 5.05 -11.83 -6.19
CA SER A 2 4.90 -11.02 -4.96
C SER A 2 6.20 -10.28 -4.62
N SER A 3 6.84 -9.67 -5.62
CA SER A 3 8.24 -9.21 -5.48
C SER A 3 8.39 -7.71 -5.18
N ASN A 4 7.33 -6.91 -5.31
CA ASN A 4 7.50 -5.46 -5.35
C ASN A 4 7.52 -4.85 -3.95
N THR A 5 6.78 -5.42 -2.99
CA THR A 5 6.72 -4.91 -1.60
C THR A 5 8.03 -5.14 -0.85
N ASP A 6 8.66 -6.31 -1.01
CA ASP A 6 9.95 -6.65 -0.36
C ASP A 6 11.06 -5.69 -0.83
N GLU A 7 11.17 -5.50 -2.14
CA GLU A 7 12.11 -4.54 -2.74
C GLU A 7 11.83 -3.09 -2.30
N THR A 8 10.56 -2.70 -2.18
CA THR A 8 10.17 -1.36 -1.69
C THR A 8 10.59 -1.17 -0.23
N VAL A 9 10.38 -2.17 0.63
CA VAL A 9 10.80 -2.16 2.03
C VAL A 9 12.32 -2.11 2.16
N LYS A 10 13.04 -2.89 1.35
CA LYS A 10 14.50 -2.91 1.31
C LYS A 10 15.07 -1.56 0.89
N ARG A 11 14.58 -0.97 -0.20
CA ARG A 11 14.95 0.38 -0.66
C ARG A 11 14.64 1.46 0.38
N ALA A 12 13.48 1.37 1.02
CA ALA A 12 13.11 2.25 2.13
C ALA A 12 14.11 2.17 3.29
N ARG A 13 14.56 0.97 3.65
CA ARG A 13 15.58 0.77 4.68
C ARG A 13 16.92 1.36 4.27
N GLU A 14 17.38 1.11 3.06
CA GLU A 14 18.61 1.70 2.53
C GLU A 14 18.57 3.24 2.59
N LEU A 15 17.44 3.86 2.22
CA LEU A 15 17.26 5.32 2.33
C LEU A 15 17.34 5.81 3.78
N MET A 16 16.75 5.08 4.74
CA MET A 16 16.88 5.42 6.15
C MET A 16 18.31 5.23 6.68
N GLU A 17 19.03 4.21 6.20
CA GLU A 17 20.45 3.98 6.53
C GLU A 17 21.36 5.08 5.97
N LEU A 18 20.99 5.68 4.84
CA LEU A 18 21.64 6.87 4.27
C LEU A 18 21.30 8.18 5.01
N GLY A 19 20.46 8.12 6.06
CA GLY A 19 20.11 9.25 6.90
C GLY A 19 18.82 9.98 6.50
N VAL A 20 18.03 9.43 5.56
CA VAL A 20 16.73 10.03 5.22
C VAL A 20 15.72 9.74 6.33
N TYR A 21 15.05 10.79 6.81
CA TYR A 21 14.07 10.65 7.87
C TYR A 21 12.79 9.94 7.36
N PRO A 22 12.32 8.87 8.04
CA PRO A 22 11.10 8.14 7.64
C PRO A 22 9.86 9.05 7.57
N MET A 23 9.85 10.12 8.36
CA MET A 23 8.83 11.16 8.34
C MET A 23 8.69 11.83 6.96
N VAL A 24 9.82 12.12 6.33
CA VAL A 24 9.87 12.76 5.00
C VAL A 24 9.41 11.78 3.94
N LEU A 25 9.87 10.52 3.98
CA LEU A 25 9.40 9.49 3.05
C LEU A 25 7.88 9.31 3.16
N MET A 26 7.34 9.23 4.37
CA MET A 26 5.91 9.05 4.59
C MET A 26 5.10 10.24 4.05
N SER A 27 5.55 11.47 4.29
CA SER A 27 4.91 12.66 3.74
C SER A 27 4.97 12.68 2.21
N GLN A 28 6.12 12.32 1.62
CA GLN A 28 6.28 12.27 0.16
C GLN A 28 5.35 11.23 -0.47
N MET A 29 5.20 10.06 0.14
CA MET A 29 4.25 9.05 -0.30
C MET A 29 2.81 9.54 -0.22
N ALA A 30 2.44 10.21 0.87
CA ALA A 30 1.09 10.77 1.04
C ALA A 30 0.78 11.84 -0.01
N THR A 31 1.73 12.74 -0.28
CA THR A 31 1.61 13.76 -1.33
C THR A 31 1.46 13.12 -2.70
N LEU A 32 2.30 12.13 -3.04
CA LEU A 32 2.23 11.43 -4.32
C LEU A 32 0.84 10.78 -4.55
N ILE A 33 0.29 10.10 -3.54
CA ILE A 33 -1.04 9.50 -3.63
C ILE A 33 -2.12 10.58 -3.79
N MET A 34 -2.00 11.69 -3.06
CA MET A 34 -2.93 12.82 -3.16
C MET A 34 -2.89 13.48 -4.54
N ASP A 35 -1.70 13.63 -5.14
CA ASP A 35 -1.53 14.18 -6.48
C ASP A 35 -2.10 13.26 -7.57
N ILE A 36 -2.03 11.94 -7.37
CA ILE A 36 -2.68 10.95 -8.25
C ILE A 36 -4.21 11.08 -8.14
N ILE A 37 -4.76 11.16 -6.93
CA ILE A 37 -6.21 11.35 -6.72
C ILE A 37 -6.68 12.69 -7.30
N ALA A 38 -5.89 13.75 -7.16
CA ALA A 38 -6.20 15.07 -7.68
C ALA A 38 -6.11 15.15 -9.21
N GLY A 39 -5.61 14.11 -9.87
CA GLY A 39 -5.34 14.10 -11.31
C GLY A 39 -4.23 15.10 -11.71
N THR A 40 -3.44 15.57 -10.74
CA THR A 40 -2.35 16.53 -10.93
C THR A 40 -1.02 15.84 -11.19
N TYR A 41 -0.97 14.50 -11.13
CA TYR A 41 0.20 13.70 -11.45
C TYR A 41 0.53 13.79 -12.96
N GLN A 42 1.19 14.88 -13.34
CA GLN A 42 1.78 15.03 -14.66
C GLN A 42 3.06 14.20 -14.70
N VAL A 43 2.98 13.00 -15.28
CA VAL A 43 4.16 12.28 -15.71
C VAL A 43 4.89 13.19 -16.70
N ILE A 44 6.08 13.65 -16.32
CA ILE A 44 6.87 14.67 -17.04
C ILE A 44 7.22 14.23 -18.48
N GLU A 45 7.04 12.96 -18.85
CA GLU A 45 7.34 12.47 -20.19
C GLU A 45 6.37 11.38 -20.67
N ALA A 46 5.16 11.77 -21.08
CA ALA A 46 4.46 11.16 -22.21
C ALA A 46 3.20 11.99 -22.50
N SER A 47 3.07 12.43 -23.75
CA SER A 47 1.83 12.85 -24.43
C SER A 47 0.58 12.97 -23.54
N ALA A 48 0.04 14.19 -23.44
CA ALA A 48 -1.15 14.63 -22.72
C ALA A 48 -2.48 13.88 -23.01
N ASP A 49 -2.42 12.69 -23.59
CA ASP A 49 -3.53 11.85 -24.02
C ASP A 49 -3.67 10.55 -23.20
N SER A 50 -2.69 10.22 -22.35
CA SER A 50 -2.83 9.17 -21.33
C SER A 50 -3.12 9.80 -19.97
N LEU A 51 -4.25 10.51 -19.86
CA LEU A 51 -4.93 10.62 -18.58
C LEU A 51 -5.16 9.18 -18.14
N PHE A 52 -4.36 8.71 -17.17
CA PHE A 52 -4.64 7.46 -16.49
C PHE A 52 -6.07 7.61 -16.00
N ASP A 53 -7.00 6.87 -16.60
CA ASP A 53 -8.40 6.92 -16.24
C ASP A 53 -8.51 6.19 -14.91
N VAL A 54 -8.11 6.90 -13.83
CA VAL A 54 -8.10 6.38 -12.47
C VAL A 54 -9.56 6.14 -12.12
N THR A 55 -9.95 4.88 -12.22
CA THR A 55 -11.32 4.45 -11.97
C THR A 55 -11.70 4.72 -10.52
N GLU A 56 -13.00 4.85 -10.25
CA GLU A 56 -13.49 5.07 -8.88
C GLU A 56 -12.99 4.01 -7.88
N ALA A 57 -12.81 2.76 -8.34
CA ALA A 57 -12.24 1.68 -7.54
C ALA A 57 -10.77 1.92 -7.18
N GLU A 58 -9.97 2.52 -8.08
CA GLU A 58 -8.58 2.89 -7.80
C GLU A 58 -8.51 4.09 -6.87
N ILE A 59 -9.36 5.10 -7.05
CA ILE A 59 -9.47 6.23 -6.12
C ILE A 59 -9.78 5.73 -4.71
N GLU A 60 -10.71 4.77 -4.56
CA GLU A 60 -11.05 4.21 -3.25
C GLU A 60 -9.90 3.43 -2.62
N ARG A 61 -9.11 2.70 -3.43
CA ARG A 61 -7.87 2.04 -2.96
C ARG A 61 -6.81 3.07 -2.55
N LEU A 62 -6.65 4.16 -3.30
CA LEU A 62 -5.72 5.25 -2.99
C LEU A 62 -6.12 5.98 -1.71
N LYS A 63 -7.42 6.23 -1.50
CA LYS A 63 -7.94 6.76 -0.22
C LYS A 63 -7.64 5.83 0.95
N HIS A 64 -7.80 4.52 0.75
CA HIS A 64 -7.47 3.53 1.78
C HIS A 64 -5.97 3.53 2.11
N ALA A 65 -5.11 3.61 1.09
CA ALA A 65 -3.67 3.76 1.26
C ALA A 65 -3.30 5.05 2.03
N LEU A 66 -3.92 6.18 1.68
CA LEU A 66 -3.78 7.45 2.40
C LEU A 66 -4.18 7.33 3.88
N LYS A 67 -5.24 6.57 4.19
CA LYS A 67 -5.67 6.33 5.57
C LYS A 67 -4.59 5.60 6.37
N ILE A 68 -3.97 4.55 5.80
CA ILE A 68 -2.88 3.80 6.43
C ILE A 68 -1.66 4.72 6.65
N LEU A 69 -1.31 5.53 5.64
CA LEU A 69 -0.23 6.51 5.74
C LEU A 69 -0.49 7.53 6.86
N SER A 70 -1.70 8.10 6.94
CA SER A 70 -2.06 9.08 7.97
C SER A 70 -2.01 8.49 9.38
N GLU A 71 -2.50 7.27 9.57
CA GLU A 71 -2.42 6.61 10.87
C GLU A 71 -0.96 6.36 11.26
N SER A 72 -0.19 5.82 10.34
CA SER A 72 1.24 5.58 10.56
C SER A 72 2.01 6.86 10.83
N GLU A 73 1.68 7.97 10.15
CA GLU A 73 2.31 9.27 10.35
C GLU A 73 2.11 9.76 11.79
N LYS A 74 0.90 9.61 12.34
CA LYS A 74 0.64 9.94 13.75
C LYS A 74 1.51 9.09 14.66
N GLN A 75 1.61 7.79 14.38
CA GLN A 75 2.47 6.88 15.14
C GLN A 75 3.95 7.26 15.01
N LEU A 76 4.44 7.71 13.84
CA LEU A 76 5.80 8.21 13.65
C LEU A 76 6.10 9.46 14.48
N ARG A 77 5.11 10.33 14.72
CA ARG A 77 5.27 11.51 15.58
C ARG A 77 5.31 11.14 17.06
N LEU A 78 4.49 10.16 17.46
CA LEU A 78 4.28 9.79 18.85
C LEU A 78 5.25 8.71 19.34
N SER A 79 5.79 7.90 18.43
CA SER A 79 6.66 6.76 18.74
C SER A 79 8.14 7.08 18.50
N SER A 80 8.99 6.50 19.35
CA SER A 80 10.45 6.48 19.15
C SER A 80 10.86 5.51 18.04
N GLU A 81 10.02 4.51 17.72
CA GLU A 81 10.32 3.43 16.77
C GLU A 81 9.86 3.75 15.34
N ARG A 82 10.25 4.93 14.84
CA ARG A 82 9.77 5.47 13.56
C ARG A 82 10.03 4.54 12.37
N SER A 83 11.17 3.85 12.36
CA SER A 83 11.54 2.90 11.31
C SER A 83 10.66 1.65 11.30
N THR A 84 10.23 1.18 12.48
CA THR A 84 9.32 0.04 12.62
C THR A 84 7.94 0.40 12.09
N TRP A 85 7.41 1.56 12.50
CA TRP A 85 6.13 2.04 12.00
C TRP A 85 6.14 2.23 10.50
N PHE A 86 7.20 2.84 9.95
CA PHE A 86 7.36 3.04 8.51
C PHE A 86 7.38 1.70 7.74
N THR A 87 8.15 0.73 8.23
CA THR A 87 8.21 -0.61 7.61
C THR A 87 6.86 -1.31 7.67
N SER A 88 6.15 -1.19 8.81
CA SER A 88 4.80 -1.73 8.96
C SER A 88 3.83 -1.10 7.97
N THR A 89 3.90 0.21 7.75
CA THR A 89 3.08 0.90 6.74
C THR A 89 3.34 0.34 5.35
N LEU A 90 4.60 0.16 4.95
CA LEU A 90 4.94 -0.37 3.63
C LEU A 90 4.39 -1.79 3.43
N LEU A 91 4.46 -2.62 4.47
CA LEU A 91 3.86 -3.96 4.45
C LEU A 91 2.33 -3.90 4.36
N GLN A 92 1.69 -2.99 5.09
CA GLN A 92 0.24 -2.78 5.05
C GLN A 92 -0.21 -2.25 3.67
N LEU A 93 0.53 -1.34 3.06
CA LEU A 93 0.28 -0.78 1.73
C LEU A 93 0.44 -1.85 0.64
N GLY A 94 1.50 -2.65 0.71
CA GLY A 94 1.72 -3.76 -0.22
C GLY A 94 0.76 -4.94 -0.03
N SER A 95 0.01 -4.94 1.09
CA SER A 95 -1.04 -5.91 1.39
C SER A 95 -2.45 -5.35 1.18
N VAL A 96 -2.63 -4.11 0.68
CA VAL A 96 -3.97 -3.58 0.39
C VAL A 96 -4.65 -4.51 -0.61
N PRO A 97 -5.71 -5.23 -0.21
CA PRO A 97 -6.37 -6.16 -1.09
C PRO A 97 -6.97 -5.36 -2.24
N SER A 98 -6.67 -5.78 -3.47
CA SER A 98 -7.42 -5.36 -4.64
C SER A 98 -8.90 -5.66 -4.36
N ALA A 99 -9.68 -4.63 -4.06
CA ALA A 99 -11.13 -4.74 -3.91
C ALA A 99 -11.71 -5.36 -5.19
N ASP A 100 -11.95 -6.66 -5.16
CA ASP A 100 -12.95 -7.31 -6.00
C ASP A 100 -14.24 -7.35 -5.17
N PRO A 101 -15.30 -6.63 -5.56
CA PRO A 101 -16.60 -6.81 -4.95
C PRO A 101 -17.35 -7.87 -5.76
N THR A 102 -17.20 -9.15 -5.41
CA THR A 102 -18.20 -10.15 -5.76
C THR A 102 -18.82 -10.74 -4.50
N PRO A 103 -19.97 -10.21 -4.03
CA PRO A 103 -20.83 -10.93 -3.10
C PRO A 103 -21.63 -11.97 -3.90
N SER A 104 -21.02 -13.12 -4.20
CA SER A 104 -21.77 -14.25 -4.75
C SER A 104 -21.97 -15.29 -3.65
N GLY A 105 -23.00 -15.06 -2.83
CA GLY A 105 -23.54 -16.12 -2.00
C GLY A 105 -24.10 -17.24 -2.87
N SER A 106 -23.73 -18.49 -2.58
CA SER A 106 -24.68 -19.61 -2.54
C SER A 106 -23.96 -20.87 -2.08
N SER A 107 -24.38 -21.37 -0.92
CA SER A 107 -24.73 -22.77 -0.68
C SER A 107 -23.91 -23.86 -1.40
N ARG A 108 -23.13 -24.64 -0.64
CA ARG A 108 -23.55 -25.98 -0.20
C ARG A 108 -22.42 -26.72 0.53
N ALA A 109 -22.84 -27.37 1.61
CA ALA A 109 -22.12 -28.38 2.35
C ALA A 109 -21.68 -29.55 1.46
N GLY A 110 -20.58 -30.20 1.85
CA GLY A 110 -20.23 -31.54 1.41
C GLY A 110 -18.72 -31.74 1.26
N SER A 111 -18.14 -32.49 2.20
CA SER A 111 -17.10 -33.53 2.02
C SER A 111 -15.84 -33.14 1.23
N TYR A 112 -14.62 -33.41 1.69
CA TYR A 112 -14.11 -34.72 2.06
C TYR A 112 -12.97 -34.60 3.07
N THR A 113 -13.03 -35.47 4.07
CA THR A 113 -11.92 -35.87 4.92
C THR A 113 -10.87 -36.57 4.06
N SER A 114 -9.61 -36.13 4.13
CA SER A 114 -8.45 -37.02 4.14
C SER A 114 -7.11 -36.29 4.24
N ARG A 115 -6.35 -36.75 5.25
CA ARG A 115 -4.89 -36.84 5.33
C ARG A 115 -4.07 -35.58 5.59
N LEU A 116 -3.67 -35.44 6.85
CA LEU A 116 -2.27 -35.29 7.29
C LEU A 116 -2.22 -35.85 8.74
N VAL A 117 -1.72 -37.07 8.96
CA VAL A 117 -0.34 -37.35 9.42
C VAL A 117 0.28 -36.16 10.17
N CYS A 118 0.32 -36.26 11.50
CA CYS A 118 1.43 -35.81 12.32
C CYS A 118 1.35 -36.47 13.71
N ILE A 119 2.38 -37.31 13.98
CA ILE A 119 2.88 -37.87 15.26
C ILE A 119 2.04 -39.00 15.88
#